data_AF-A0A7V4FZQ4-F1
#
_entry.id   AF-A0A7V4FZQ4-F1
#
_cell.length_a   1.000
_cell.length_b   1.000
_cell.length_c   1.000
_cell.angle_alpha   90.00
_cell.angle_beta   90.00
_cell.angle_gamma   90.00
#
_symmetry.space_group_name_H-M   'P 1'
#
loop_
_entity.id
_entity.type
_entity.pdbx_description
1 polymer ?
#
loop_
_entity_poly.entity_id
_entity_poly.type
_entity_poly.pdbx_seq_one_letter_code
_entity_poly.pdbx_strand_id
1 'polypeptide(L)'
;LYRPVRLGARYERSLEILDYAKSVRPGIPTKSGLMVGLGETNEEILQSMRDLRLHHVDILTIGQYLRPSAQHLPIVRYVTPAEFDEFRRAGREMGFAHVESGPLVRSSYHAAEAAAQP
;
A
#
# COMPACT_ATOMS: atom_id res chain seq x y z
N LEU A 1 -6.20 -4.72 -12.10
CA LEU A 1 -4.82 -4.35 -12.52
C LEU A 1 -3.68 -5.24 -11.98
N TYR A 2 -3.91 -6.15 -11.03
CA TYR A 2 -2.82 -6.86 -10.35
C TYR A 2 -1.96 -7.75 -11.26
N ARG A 3 -2.60 -8.58 -12.10
CA ARG A 3 -1.94 -9.54 -13.00
C ARG A 3 -0.95 -8.93 -14.00
N PRO A 4 -1.28 -7.83 -14.72
CA PRO A 4 -0.32 -7.21 -15.65
C PRO A 4 0.86 -6.52 -14.95
N VAL A 5 0.72 -6.12 -13.68
CA VAL A 5 1.79 -5.46 -12.91
C VAL A 5 2.71 -6.46 -12.23
N ARG A 6 2.15 -7.53 -11.66
CA ARG A 6 2.90 -8.55 -10.89
C ARG A 6 2.76 -9.94 -11.51
N LEU A 7 3.56 -10.21 -12.53
CA LEU A 7 3.61 -11.53 -13.18
C LEU A 7 3.95 -12.62 -12.14
N GLY A 8 3.13 -13.67 -12.08
CA GLY A 8 3.31 -14.79 -11.16
C GLY A 8 2.77 -14.58 -9.73
N ALA A 9 2.37 -13.36 -9.36
CA ALA A 9 1.73 -13.10 -8.09
C ALA A 9 0.19 -13.23 -8.19
N ARG A 10 -0.43 -13.66 -7.10
CA ARG A 10 -1.89 -13.65 -6.91
C ARG A 10 -2.24 -12.69 -5.79
N TYR A 11 -3.29 -11.91 -5.97
CA TYR A 11 -3.68 -10.86 -5.02
C TYR A 11 -4.05 -11.48 -3.68
N GLU A 12 -4.92 -12.50 -3.73
CA GLU A 12 -5.44 -13.22 -2.56
C GLU A 12 -4.30 -13.85 -1.75
N ARG A 13 -3.38 -14.55 -2.43
CA ARG A 13 -2.19 -15.13 -1.79
C ARG A 13 -1.32 -14.08 -1.08
N SER A 14 -1.25 -12.87 -1.63
CA SER A 14 -0.44 -11.80 -1.04
C SER A 14 -1.06 -11.28 0.26
N LEU A 15 -2.40 -11.26 0.33
CA LEU A 15 -3.15 -10.94 1.54
C LEU A 15 -3.04 -12.07 2.58
N GLU A 16 -3.22 -13.33 2.16
CA GLU A 16 -3.09 -14.52 3.01
C GLU A 16 -1.74 -14.60 3.73
N ILE A 17 -0.64 -14.22 3.06
CA ILE A 17 0.70 -14.19 3.69
C ILE A 17 0.78 -13.17 4.83
N LEU A 18 0.12 -12.02 4.70
CA LEU A 18 0.13 -10.97 5.72
C LEU A 18 -0.69 -11.40 6.94
N ASP A 19 -1.87 -11.96 6.69
CA ASP A 19 -2.73 -12.51 7.73
C ASP A 19 -2.06 -13.68 8.47
N TYR A 20 -1.43 -14.59 7.73
CA TYR A 20 -0.63 -15.66 8.30
C TYR A 20 0.53 -15.13 9.16
N ALA A 21 1.28 -14.12 8.69
CA ALA A 21 2.36 -13.52 9.47
C ALA A 21 1.84 -12.94 10.80
N LYS A 22 0.68 -12.27 10.77
CA LYS A 22 0.03 -11.73 11.96
C LYS A 22 -0.42 -12.83 12.92
N SER A 23 -1.00 -13.92 12.42
CA SER A 23 -1.45 -15.04 13.27
C SER A 23 -0.29 -15.78 13.95
N VAL A 24 0.85 -15.91 13.27
CA VAL A 24 2.04 -16.60 13.82
C VAL A 24 2.75 -15.76 14.88
N ARG A 25 2.87 -14.43 14.66
CA ARG A 25 3.56 -13.50 15.58
C ARG A 25 2.76 -12.20 15.74
N PRO A 26 1.67 -12.19 16.53
CA PRO A 26 0.77 -11.03 16.63
C PRO A 26 1.44 -9.72 17.07
N GLY A 27 2.48 -9.83 17.90
CA GLY A 27 3.25 -8.69 18.40
C GLY A 27 4.24 -8.07 17.40
N ILE A 28 4.39 -8.64 16.20
CA ILE A 28 5.21 -8.04 15.12
C ILE A 28 4.28 -7.27 14.18
N PRO A 29 4.52 -5.97 13.96
CA PRO A 29 3.75 -5.20 12.99
C PRO A 29 3.91 -5.75 11.57
N THR A 30 2.79 -5.91 10.88
CA THR A 30 2.73 -6.26 9.47
C THR A 30 2.64 -5.00 8.62
N LYS A 31 3.32 -5.01 7.48
CA LYS A 31 3.43 -3.84 6.60
C LYS A 31 3.14 -4.22 5.15
N SER A 32 2.41 -3.35 4.46
CA SER A 32 2.20 -3.46 3.01
C SER A 32 2.33 -2.09 2.35
N GLY A 33 2.39 -2.09 1.01
CA GLY A 33 2.48 -0.87 0.23
C GLY A 33 1.76 -0.95 -1.10
N LEU A 34 1.23 0.20 -1.53
CA LEU A 34 0.57 0.40 -2.81
C LEU A 34 1.39 1.40 -3.65
N MET A 35 1.55 1.09 -4.94
CA MET A 35 2.05 2.04 -5.94
C MET A 35 0.87 2.49 -6.79
N VAL A 36 0.65 3.81 -6.84
CA VAL A 36 -0.46 4.43 -7.57
C VAL A 36 0.03 5.12 -8.85
N GLY A 37 -0.85 5.30 -9.82
CA GLY A 37 -0.55 5.86 -11.14
C GLY A 37 -0.37 4.81 -12.24
N LEU A 38 -0.76 3.55 -12.02
CA LEU A 38 -0.67 2.44 -12.98
C LEU A 38 -1.99 2.19 -13.73
N GLY A 39 -3.02 3.00 -13.46
CA GLY A 39 -4.33 2.96 -14.12
C GLY A 39 -5.48 2.60 -13.19
N GLU A 40 -5.19 2.45 -11.90
CA GLU A 40 -6.20 2.19 -10.87
C GLU A 40 -7.05 3.42 -10.56
N THR A 41 -8.31 3.18 -10.20
CA THR A 41 -9.21 4.23 -9.71
C THR A 41 -9.01 4.48 -8.20
N ASN A 42 -9.45 5.64 -7.71
CA ASN A 42 -9.44 5.92 -6.27
C ASN A 42 -10.28 4.90 -5.48
N GLU A 43 -11.36 4.38 -6.07
CA GLU A 43 -12.19 3.34 -5.45
C GLU A 43 -11.44 2.00 -5.33
N GLU A 44 -10.70 1.58 -6.36
CA GLU A 44 -9.86 0.37 -6.32
C GLU A 44 -8.73 0.49 -5.28
N ILE A 45 -8.16 1.69 -5.11
CA ILE A 45 -7.17 1.98 -4.06
C ILE A 45 -7.82 1.82 -2.68
N LEU A 46 -8.96 2.48 -2.46
CA LEU A 46 -9.67 2.40 -1.18
C LEU A 46 -10.14 0.98 -0.87
N GLN A 47 -10.58 0.21 -1.87
CA GLN A 47 -10.91 -1.19 -1.71
C GLN A 47 -9.68 -2.02 -1.30
N SER A 48 -8.54 -1.80 -1.96
CA SER A 48 -7.29 -2.47 -1.59
C SER A 48 -6.86 -2.13 -0.16
N MET A 49 -7.08 -0.90 0.29
CA MET A 49 -6.83 -0.49 1.68
C MET A 49 -7.73 -1.23 2.67
N ARG A 50 -9.03 -1.38 2.36
CA ARG A 50 -9.96 -2.17 3.18
C ARG A 50 -9.53 -3.63 3.25
N ASP A 51 -9.15 -4.23 2.12
CA ASP A 51 -8.71 -5.62 2.06
C ASP A 51 -7.44 -5.85 2.91
N LEU A 52 -6.46 -4.94 2.83
CA LEU A 52 -5.28 -4.98 3.69
C LEU A 52 -5.64 -4.88 5.17
N ARG A 53 -6.59 -4.01 5.53
CA ARG A 53 -7.04 -3.86 6.91
C ARG A 53 -7.79 -5.10 7.41
N LEU A 54 -8.62 -5.72 6.56
CA LEU A 54 -9.30 -6.98 6.85
C LEU A 54 -8.31 -8.12 7.12
N HIS A 55 -7.13 -8.09 6.50
CA HIS A 55 -6.02 -9.04 6.73
C HIS A 55 -5.01 -8.54 7.77
N HIS A 56 -5.50 -7.74 8.72
CA HIS A 56 -4.78 -7.29 9.90
C HIS A 56 -3.46 -6.54 9.64
N VAL A 57 -3.32 -5.90 8.48
CA VAL A 57 -2.14 -5.06 8.19
C VAL A 57 -2.12 -3.84 9.10
N ASP A 58 -0.98 -3.60 9.75
CA ASP A 58 -0.79 -2.52 10.72
C ASP A 58 -0.28 -1.24 10.03
N ILE A 59 0.68 -1.38 9.12
CA ILE A 59 1.39 -0.26 8.47
C ILE A 59 1.13 -0.25 6.97
N LEU A 60 0.74 0.90 6.43
CA LEU A 60 0.51 1.11 5.01
C LEU A 60 1.43 2.21 4.44
N THR A 61 2.04 1.96 3.29
CA THR A 61 2.70 3.01 2.49
C THR A 61 2.04 3.17 1.13
N ILE A 62 1.76 4.39 0.70
CA ILE A 62 1.20 4.69 -0.63
C ILE A 62 2.13 5.67 -1.35
N GLY A 63 2.69 5.23 -2.48
CA GLY A 63 3.67 6.01 -3.25
C GLY A 63 3.33 6.09 -4.72
N GLN A 64 3.80 7.13 -5.41
CA GLN A 64 3.66 7.22 -6.87
C GLN A 64 4.55 6.17 -7.54
N TYR A 65 3.96 5.44 -8.48
CA TYR A 65 4.72 4.65 -9.45
C TYR A 65 5.55 5.59 -10.32
N LEU A 66 6.87 5.44 -10.24
CA LEU A 66 7.82 6.10 -11.13
C LEU A 66 8.39 5.05 -12.07
N ARG A 67 8.10 5.23 -13.36
CA ARG A 67 8.54 4.33 -14.42
C ARG A 67 10.06 4.29 -14.49
N PRO A 68 10.71 3.13 -14.25
CA PRO A 68 12.17 3.05 -14.25
C PRO A 68 12.79 3.26 -15.64
N SER A 69 12.13 2.76 -16.69
CA SER A 69 12.58 2.91 -18.07
C SER A 69 11.41 2.76 -19.06
N ALA A 70 11.66 3.09 -20.34
CA ALA A 70 10.68 2.95 -21.42
C ALA A 70 10.19 1.49 -21.67
N GLN A 71 10.84 0.48 -21.09
CA GLN A 71 10.42 -0.92 -21.21
C GLN A 71 9.39 -1.33 -20.14
N HIS A 72 9.23 -0.52 -19.08
CA HIS A 72 8.28 -0.79 -18.01
C HIS A 72 6.90 -0.19 -18.35
N LEU A 73 5.87 -0.59 -17.59
CA LEU A 73 4.52 -0.06 -17.74
C LEU A 73 4.52 1.48 -17.77
N PRO A 74 3.73 2.12 -18.63
CA PRO A 74 3.61 3.57 -18.64
C PRO A 74 2.95 4.07 -17.36
N ILE A 75 3.27 5.30 -16.98
CA ILE A 75 2.51 6.02 -15.96
C ILE A 75 1.19 6.44 -16.59
N VAL A 76 0.07 6.04 -15.99
CA VAL A 76 -1.28 6.40 -16.46
C VAL A 76 -1.73 7.73 -15.87
N ARG A 77 -1.39 7.99 -14.60
CA ARG A 77 -1.65 9.28 -13.95
C ARG A 77 -0.62 9.62 -12.89
N TYR A 78 -0.42 10.92 -12.68
CA TYR A 78 0.26 11.44 -11.49
C TYR A 78 -0.80 11.80 -10.45
N VAL A 79 -0.78 11.08 -9.33
CA VAL A 79 -1.70 11.34 -8.22
C VAL A 79 -1.28 12.64 -7.53
N THR A 80 -2.25 13.49 -7.23
CA THR A 80 -1.99 14.80 -6.62
C THR A 80 -1.64 14.67 -5.14
N PRO A 81 -0.89 15.63 -4.55
CA PRO A 81 -0.66 15.64 -3.10
C PRO A 81 -1.96 15.60 -2.27
N ALA A 82 -3.02 16.26 -2.75
CA ALA A 82 -4.32 16.26 -2.08
C ALA A 82 -4.96 14.86 -2.03
N GLU A 83 -4.89 14.09 -3.13
CA GLU A 83 -5.34 12.69 -3.15
C GLU A 83 -4.50 11.80 -2.21
N PHE A 84 -3.18 12.01 -2.14
CA PHE A 84 -2.36 11.29 -1.15
C PHE A 84 -2.77 11.61 0.29
N ASP A 85 -3.13 12.86 0.59
CA ASP A 85 -3.67 13.25 1.89
C ASP A 85 -5.04 12.63 2.17
N GLU A 86 -5.90 12.49 1.16
CA GLU A 86 -7.17 11.75 1.26
C GLU A 86 -6.93 10.29 1.63
N PHE A 87 -6.01 9.61 0.95
CA PHE A 87 -5.68 8.23 1.27
C PHE A 87 -5.07 8.07 2.67
N ARG A 88 -4.25 9.05 3.11
CA ARG A 88 -3.72 9.07 4.47
C ARG A 88 -4.84 9.16 5.50
N ARG A 89 -5.80 10.07 5.31
CA ARG A 89 -6.96 10.23 6.20
C ARG A 89 -7.82 8.97 6.23
N ALA A 90 -8.20 8.46 5.05
CA ALA A 90 -9.00 7.24 4.93
C ALA A 90 -8.32 6.04 5.59
N GLY A 91 -7.00 5.87 5.43
CA GLY A 91 -6.27 4.80 6.09
C GLY A 91 -6.27 4.92 7.61
N ARG A 92 -6.12 6.13 8.16
CA ARG A 92 -6.25 6.35 9.61
C ARG A 92 -7.66 6.03 10.11
N GLU A 93 -8.70 6.45 9.38
CA GLU A 93 -10.09 6.13 9.71
C GLU A 93 -10.40 4.61 9.63
N MET A 94 -9.75 3.88 8.73
CA MET A 94 -9.83 2.42 8.65
C MET A 94 -9.10 1.70 9.80
N GLY A 95 -8.28 2.40 10.57
CA GLY A 95 -7.57 1.85 11.73
C GLY A 95 -6.22 1.19 11.40
N PHE A 96 -5.53 1.64 10.35
CA PHE A 96 -4.08 1.38 10.23
C PHE A 96 -3.34 2.12 11.35
N ALA A 97 -2.42 1.46 12.04
CA ALA A 97 -1.59 2.06 13.08
C ALA A 97 -0.70 3.18 12.52
N HIS A 98 -0.19 2.98 11.31
CA HIS A 98 0.61 3.98 10.61
C HIS A 98 0.32 4.00 9.11
N VAL A 99 0.16 5.20 8.54
CA VAL A 99 -0.03 5.41 7.10
C VAL A 99 0.91 6.50 6.62
N GLU A 100 1.84 6.11 5.75
CA GLU A 100 2.67 7.05 5.01
C GLU A 100 2.20 7.14 3.56
N SER A 101 1.95 8.34 3.06
CA SER A 101 1.26 8.54 1.79
C SER A 101 1.77 9.81 1.11
N GLY A 102 2.37 9.66 -0.06
CA GLY A 102 2.90 10.80 -0.80
C GLY A 102 3.68 10.40 -2.05
N PRO A 103 3.98 11.36 -2.94
CA PRO A 103 4.56 11.05 -4.25
C PRO A 103 5.89 10.29 -4.17
N LEU A 104 6.75 10.64 -3.21
CA LEU A 104 8.08 10.05 -3.05
C LEU A 104 8.14 8.93 -2.01
N VAL A 105 7.02 8.58 -1.39
CA VAL A 105 6.97 7.52 -0.38
C VAL A 105 7.36 6.18 -1.01
N ARG A 106 8.16 5.41 -0.26
CA ARG A 106 8.60 4.06 -0.59
C ARG A 106 8.42 3.16 0.63
N SER A 107 8.49 1.85 0.42
CA SER A 107 8.29 0.86 1.48
C SER A 107 9.23 1.04 2.68
N SER A 108 10.45 1.55 2.48
CA SER A 108 11.43 1.80 3.55
C SER A 108 11.45 3.25 4.05
N TYR A 109 10.72 4.16 3.42
CA TYR A 109 10.67 5.57 3.83
C TYR A 109 10.09 5.67 5.24
N HIS A 110 10.84 6.31 6.15
CA HIS A 110 10.51 6.50 7.57
C HIS A 110 10.11 5.20 8.30
N ALA A 111 10.67 4.05 7.90
CA ALA A 111 10.30 2.76 8.49
C ALA A 111 10.60 2.66 9.99
N ALA A 112 11.64 3.34 10.49
CA ALA A 112 11.95 3.40 11.92
C ALA A 112 10.86 4.12 12.73
N GLU A 113 10.30 5.20 12.19
CA GLU A 113 9.20 5.94 12.81
C GLU A 113 7.91 5.12 12.79
N ALA A 114 7.64 4.44 11.67
CA ALA A 114 6.48 3.57 11.51
C ALA A 114 6.50 2.36 12.48
N ALA A 115 7.68 1.82 12.81
CA ALA A 115 7.83 0.73 13.76
C ALA A 115 7.78 1.19 15.24
N ALA A 116 7.99 2.48 15.49
CA ALA A 116 7.99 3.07 16.83
C ALA A 116 6.63 3.61 17.28
N GLN A 117 5.64 3.69 16.37
CA GLN A 117 4.27 4.12 16.67
C GLN A 117 3.41 2.87 16.95
N PRO A 118 2.95 2.69 18.21
CA PRO A 118 2.17 1.52 18.63
C PRO A 118 0.76 1.49 18.03
#